data_AF-A0A1F2PLV1-F1
#
_entry.id   AF-A0A1F2PLV1-F1
#
_cell.length_a   1.000
_cell.length_b   1.000
_cell.length_c   1.000
_cell.angle_alpha   90.00
_cell.angle_beta   90.00
_cell.angle_gamma   90.00
#
_symmetry.space_group_name_H-M   'P 1'
#
loop_
_entity.id
_entity.type
_entity.pdbx_description
1 polymer ?
#
loop_
_entity_poly.entity_id
_entity_poly.type
_entity_poly.pdbx_seq_one_letter_code
_entity_poly.pdbx_strand_id
1 'polypeptide(L)'
;MDQKTETIISQLKNALERQEPGTNDHQWIMGISINDDRKQCVIVRVVLKTNGSPYVDGMDILFDKTSDQLTMDPNYYQNSPDFMGGTVTDSFKWLRNHGDLIYQQMDDPDDSDRGSLEASAVDELNHAENNSNESRCSK
;
A
#
# COMPACT_ATOMS: atom_id res chain seq x y z
N MET A 1 13.97 0.20 13.87
CA MET A 1 13.59 1.50 13.30
C MET A 1 13.89 2.55 14.36
N ASP A 2 14.41 3.73 14.01
CA ASP A 2 14.68 4.76 15.01
C ASP A 2 13.43 5.61 15.31
N GLN A 3 13.44 6.30 16.46
CA GLN A 3 12.31 7.12 16.92
C GLN A 3 11.90 8.20 15.91
N LYS A 4 12.85 8.75 15.17
CA LYS A 4 12.62 9.78 14.15
C LYS A 4 11.83 9.21 12.98
N THR A 5 12.21 8.01 12.53
CA THR A 5 11.56 7.29 11.44
C THR A 5 10.11 6.96 11.82
N GLU A 6 9.87 6.50 13.06
CA GLU A 6 8.52 6.25 13.57
C GLU A 6 7.67 7.52 13.61
N THR A 7 8.25 8.64 14.07
CA THR A 7 7.58 9.95 14.06
C THR A 7 7.19 10.39 12.65
N ILE A 8 8.10 10.27 11.68
CA ILE A 8 7.82 10.62 10.28
C ILE A 8 6.69 9.76 9.72
N ILE A 9 6.75 8.44 9.90
CA ILE A 9 5.72 7.51 9.42
C ILE A 9 4.37 7.86 10.06
N SER A 10 4.32 8.07 11.38
CA SER A 10 3.07 8.39 12.08
C SER A 10 2.46 9.71 11.61
N GLN A 11 3.26 10.77 11.47
CA GLN A 11 2.75 12.05 10.97
C GLN A 11 2.24 11.95 9.52
N LEU A 12 2.95 11.20 8.66
CA LEU A 12 2.51 10.97 7.28
C LEU A 12 1.20 10.19 7.21
N LYS A 13 1.08 9.12 7.98
CA LYS A 13 -0.15 8.31 8.03
C LYS A 13 -1.35 9.16 8.42
N ASN A 14 -1.22 9.91 9.51
CA ASN A 14 -2.29 10.79 10.00
C ASN A 14 -2.70 11.86 8.99
N ALA A 15 -1.78 12.31 8.13
CA ALA A 15 -2.06 13.37 7.15
C ALA A 15 -2.57 12.84 5.80
N LEU A 16 -2.19 11.62 5.41
CA LEU A 16 -2.38 11.12 4.05
C LEU A 16 -3.25 9.87 3.96
N GLU A 17 -3.30 9.02 4.98
CA GLU A 17 -4.19 7.86 4.95
C GLU A 17 -5.63 8.33 5.21
N ARG A 18 -6.56 7.82 4.41
CA ARG A 18 -7.97 8.21 4.47
C ARG A 18 -8.85 7.01 4.17
N GLN A 19 -9.89 6.89 4.98
CA GLN A 19 -11.03 6.03 4.73
C GLN A 19 -12.28 6.91 4.78
N GLU A 20 -12.94 7.11 3.65
CA GLU A 20 -14.08 8.01 3.56
C GLU A 20 -15.32 7.33 4.18
N PRO A 21 -15.90 7.86 5.28
CA PRO A 21 -16.96 7.18 6.02
C PRO A 21 -18.18 6.86 5.17
N GLY A 22 -18.64 5.60 5.22
CA GLY A 22 -19.82 5.15 4.47
C GLY A 22 -19.57 4.89 2.99
N THR A 23 -18.33 5.00 2.53
CA THR A 23 -17.89 4.54 1.21
C THR A 23 -16.91 3.38 1.36
N ASN A 24 -16.55 2.75 0.25
CA ASN A 24 -15.40 1.84 0.20
C ASN A 24 -14.15 2.59 -0.32
N ASP A 25 -14.08 3.92 -0.30
CA ASP A 25 -12.95 4.64 -0.88
C ASP A 25 -11.82 4.75 0.16
N HIS A 26 -10.73 4.03 -0.10
CA HIS A 26 -9.57 3.95 0.78
C HIS A 26 -8.33 4.50 0.07
N GLN A 27 -7.52 5.26 0.80
CA GLN A 27 -6.20 5.71 0.40
C GLN A 27 -5.19 5.36 1.49
N TRP A 28 -4.11 4.69 1.13
CA TRP A 28 -3.03 4.37 2.06
C TRP A 28 -1.65 4.70 1.50
N ILE A 29 -0.69 4.81 2.40
CA ILE A 29 0.71 4.94 2.03
C ILE A 29 1.23 3.55 1.67
N MET A 30 1.67 3.35 0.43
CA MET A 30 2.23 2.09 -0.02
C MET A 30 3.74 2.01 0.24
N GLY A 31 4.44 3.14 0.23
CA GLY A 31 5.87 3.18 0.49
C GLY A 31 6.39 4.56 0.86
N ILE A 32 7.45 4.61 1.67
CA ILE A 32 8.14 5.84 2.05
C ILE A 32 9.63 5.66 1.86
N SER A 33 10.25 6.60 1.16
CA SER A 33 11.71 6.74 1.07
C SER A 33 12.17 8.05 1.67
N ILE A 34 13.32 8.01 2.34
CA ILE A 34 13.99 9.18 2.89
C ILE A 34 15.30 9.41 2.14
N ASN A 35 15.50 10.65 1.69
CA ASN A 35 16.80 11.17 1.31
C ASN A 35 17.25 12.20 2.36
N ASP A 36 18.31 11.85 3.08
CA ASP A 36 18.87 12.65 4.16
C ASP A 36 20.12 13.47 3.75
N ASP A 37 20.14 13.98 2.51
CA ASP A 37 21.31 14.70 1.96
C ASP A 37 21.40 16.17 2.41
N ARG A 38 20.40 16.69 3.13
CA ARG A 38 20.32 18.11 3.52
C ARG A 38 20.51 18.29 5.02
N LYS A 39 21.23 19.35 5.43
CA LYS A 39 21.57 19.56 6.86
C LYS A 39 20.36 19.83 7.75
N GLN A 40 19.38 20.60 7.28
CA GLN A 40 18.25 21.11 8.08
C GLN A 40 16.90 20.47 7.74
N CYS A 41 16.78 19.88 6.55
CA CYS A 41 15.54 19.23 6.12
C CYS A 41 15.85 17.84 5.57
N VAL A 42 14.83 17.00 5.45
CA VAL A 42 14.87 15.70 4.78
C VAL A 42 13.83 15.75 3.66
N ILE A 43 14.16 15.20 2.49
CA ILE A 43 13.13 14.94 1.47
C ILE A 43 12.56 13.57 1.75
N VAL A 44 11.27 13.54 2.08
CA VAL A 44 10.51 12.32 2.32
C VAL A 44 9.63 12.08 1.11
N ARG A 45 9.88 11.00 0.38
CA ARG A 45 9.11 10.60 -0.79
C ARG A 45 8.11 9.55 -0.41
N VAL A 46 6.87 9.76 -0.80
CA VAL A 46 5.74 8.91 -0.43
C VAL A 46 5.08 8.42 -1.71
N VAL A 47 4.66 7.16 -1.71
CA VAL A 47 3.77 6.62 -2.75
C VAL A 47 2.42 6.32 -2.12
N LEU A 48 1.36 6.87 -2.70
CA LEU A 48 -0.02 6.69 -2.31
C LEU A 48 -0.72 5.70 -3.26
N LYS A 49 -1.56 4.86 -2.69
CA LYS A 49 -2.44 3.94 -3.42
C LYS A 49 -3.87 4.21 -2.99
N THR A 50 -4.79 4.21 -3.96
CA THR A 50 -6.23 4.15 -3.71
C THR A 50 -6.75 2.79 -4.11
N ASN A 51 -7.71 2.23 -3.39
CA ASN A 51 -8.23 0.90 -3.71
C ASN A 51 -8.96 0.84 -5.05
N GLY A 52 -9.58 1.95 -5.49
CA GLY A 52 -10.28 2.06 -6.78
C GLY A 52 -9.39 2.18 -8.03
N SER A 53 -8.07 2.32 -7.90
CA SER A 53 -7.15 2.50 -9.04
C SER A 53 -6.03 1.46 -9.05
N PRO A 54 -5.65 0.88 -10.20
CA PRO A 54 -4.45 0.05 -10.29
C PRO A 54 -3.15 0.87 -10.27
N TYR A 55 -3.24 2.19 -10.41
CA TYR A 55 -2.11 3.11 -10.46
C TYR A 55 -1.83 3.77 -9.11
N VAL A 56 -0.61 4.31 -8.96
CA VAL A 56 -0.15 4.98 -7.75
C VAL A 56 0.48 6.33 -8.06
N ASP A 57 0.41 7.20 -7.07
CA ASP A 57 0.90 8.58 -7.15
C ASP A 57 2.01 8.79 -6.13
N GLY A 58 3.10 9.41 -6.59
CA GLY A 58 4.26 9.78 -5.80
C GLY A 58 4.22 11.24 -5.40
N MET A 59 4.75 11.54 -4.22
CA MET A 59 4.81 12.88 -3.66
C MET A 59 6.09 13.08 -2.86
N ASP A 60 6.69 14.27 -2.98
CA ASP A 60 7.80 14.71 -2.14
C ASP A 60 7.28 15.62 -1.02
N ILE A 61 7.69 15.35 0.21
CA ILE A 61 7.34 16.10 1.42
C ILE A 61 8.64 16.52 2.13
N LEU A 62 8.67 17.75 2.63
CA LEU A 62 9.80 18.22 3.43
C LEU A 62 9.57 17.92 4.89
N PHE A 63 10.55 17.30 5.53
CA PHE A 63 10.59 17.16 6.99
C PHE A 63 11.68 18.09 7.54
N ASP A 64 11.30 19.04 8.39
CA ASP A 64 12.22 19.93 9.08
C ASP A 64 12.79 19.22 10.32
N LYS A 65 14.11 19.01 10.33
CA LYS A 65 14.82 18.32 11.41
C LYS A 65 14.92 19.14 12.69
N THR A 66 14.69 20.45 12.62
CA THR A 66 14.85 21.35 13.77
C THR A 66 13.57 21.45 14.60
N SER A 67 12.43 21.30 13.95
CA SER A 67 11.10 21.35 14.56
C SER A 67 10.43 19.97 14.66
N ASP A 68 11.02 18.93 14.07
CA ASP A 68 10.45 17.60 13.91
C ASP A 68 9.04 17.63 13.26
N GLN A 69 8.84 18.53 12.30
CA GLN A 69 7.56 18.74 11.62
C GLN A 69 7.66 18.47 10.11
N LEU A 70 6.61 17.82 9.58
CA LEU A 70 6.36 17.76 8.15
C LEU A 70 5.77 19.08 7.65
N THR A 71 6.35 19.62 6.59
CA THR A 71 5.78 20.69 5.79
C THR A 71 5.38 20.09 4.44
N MET A 72 4.08 19.91 4.25
CA MET A 72 3.51 19.53 2.96
C MET A 72 3.22 20.79 2.16
N ASP A 73 3.60 20.80 0.88
CA ASP A 73 3.16 21.84 -0.02
C ASP A 73 1.63 21.74 -0.20
N PRO A 74 0.83 22.76 0.16
CA PRO A 74 -0.62 22.70 -0.02
C PRO A 74 -1.04 22.52 -1.49
N ASN A 75 -0.17 22.82 -2.45
CA ASN A 75 -0.38 22.61 -3.88
C ASN A 75 0.37 21.37 -4.41
N TYR A 76 0.73 20.40 -3.57
CA TYR A 76 1.57 19.27 -3.98
C TYR A 76 1.02 18.49 -5.19
N TYR A 77 -0.30 18.33 -5.32
CA TYR A 77 -0.91 17.69 -6.49
C TYR A 77 -0.58 18.40 -7.80
N GLN A 78 -0.30 19.71 -7.74
CA GLN A 78 0.05 20.54 -8.89
C GLN A 78 1.57 20.70 -9.04
N ASN A 79 2.30 20.62 -7.93
CA ASN A 79 3.72 20.95 -7.84
C ASN A 79 4.66 19.74 -7.75
N SER A 80 4.15 18.52 -7.56
CA SER A 80 4.95 17.28 -7.52
C SER A 80 4.82 16.52 -8.85
N PRO A 81 5.75 16.67 -9.81
CA PRO A 81 5.59 16.11 -11.15
C PRO A 81 6.33 14.79 -11.37
N ASP A 82 7.03 14.23 -10.37
CA ASP A 82 8.02 13.19 -10.65
C ASP A 82 7.46 11.76 -10.75
N PHE A 83 6.25 11.49 -10.24
CA PHE A 83 5.59 10.19 -10.42
C PHE A 83 4.08 10.29 -10.22
N MET A 84 3.28 10.32 -11.29
CA MET A 84 1.81 10.33 -11.21
C MET A 84 1.23 9.26 -12.13
N GLY A 85 0.25 8.50 -11.66
CA GLY A 85 -0.42 7.45 -12.43
C GLY A 85 0.48 6.28 -12.86
N GLY A 86 1.53 5.99 -12.08
CA GLY A 86 2.50 4.94 -12.42
C GLY A 86 2.12 3.56 -11.90
N THR A 87 2.88 2.54 -12.29
CA THR A 87 2.71 1.18 -11.75
C THR A 87 3.32 1.06 -10.36
N VAL A 88 2.82 0.12 -9.56
CA VAL A 88 3.42 -0.24 -8.27
C VAL A 88 4.89 -0.62 -8.43
N THR A 89 5.24 -1.40 -9.45
CA THR A 89 6.62 -1.82 -9.66
C THR A 89 7.55 -0.63 -9.92
N ASP A 90 7.11 0.32 -10.74
CA ASP A 90 7.93 1.47 -11.09
C ASP A 90 8.01 2.47 -9.94
N SER A 91 6.98 2.58 -9.10
CA SER A 91 7.01 3.45 -7.92
C SER A 91 8.05 2.99 -6.90
N PHE A 92 8.19 1.69 -6.67
CA PHE A 92 9.23 1.16 -5.78
C PHE A 92 10.64 1.26 -6.37
N LYS A 93 10.80 1.22 -7.69
CA LYS A 93 12.09 1.57 -8.33
C LYS A 93 12.39 3.05 -8.10
N TRP A 94 11.40 3.92 -8.30
CA TRP A 94 11.53 5.36 -8.09
C TRP A 94 11.94 5.69 -6.64
N LEU A 95 11.26 5.11 -5.65
CA LEU A 95 11.60 5.27 -4.23
C LEU A 95 13.06 4.87 -3.93
N ARG A 96 13.47 3.67 -4.35
CA ARG A 96 14.82 3.16 -4.09
C ARG A 96 15.92 3.91 -4.84
N ASN A 97 15.61 4.50 -5.99
CA ASN A 97 16.59 5.30 -6.74
C ASN A 97 16.89 6.64 -6.06
N HIS A 98 16.00 7.12 -5.20
CA HIS A 98 16.08 8.48 -4.67
C HIS A 98 16.39 8.55 -3.17
N GLY A 99 16.37 7.43 -2.45
CA GLY A 99 16.73 7.36 -1.03
C GLY A 99 16.52 5.98 -0.43
N ASP A 100 16.63 5.90 0.89
CA ASP A 100 16.44 4.66 1.65
C ASP A 100 14.96 4.37 1.83
N LEU A 101 14.51 3.17 1.48
CA LEU A 101 13.13 2.74 1.69
C LEU A 101 12.94 2.39 3.17
N ILE A 102 12.14 3.17 3.88
CA ILE A 102 11.93 3.04 5.34
C ILE A 102 10.58 2.41 5.71
N TYR A 103 9.65 2.37 4.76
CA TYR A 103 8.30 1.82 4.96
C TYR A 103 7.76 1.24 3.66
N GLN A 104 7.05 0.13 3.76
CA GLN A 104 6.38 -0.56 2.65
C GLN A 104 5.10 -1.26 3.17
N GLN A 105 3.98 -1.06 2.48
CA GLN A 105 2.69 -1.68 2.76
C GLN A 105 1.97 -1.94 1.42
N MET A 106 1.98 -3.17 0.94
CA MET A 106 1.45 -3.49 -0.40
C MET A 106 -0.08 -3.59 -0.41
N ASP A 107 -0.63 -4.18 0.65
CA ASP A 107 -2.06 -4.48 0.77
C ASP A 107 -2.79 -3.30 1.42
N ASP A 108 -4.07 -3.15 1.07
CA ASP A 108 -4.97 -2.20 1.71
C ASP A 108 -5.12 -2.59 3.19
N PRO A 109 -4.74 -1.72 4.15
CA PRO A 109 -4.83 -2.03 5.58
C PRO A 109 -6.26 -2.18 6.08
N ASP A 110 -7.24 -1.60 5.37
CA ASP A 110 -8.65 -1.60 5.73
C ASP A 110 -9.47 -2.61 4.90
N ASP A 111 -8.82 -3.33 3.96
CA ASP A 111 -9.43 -4.46 3.25
C ASP A 111 -9.60 -5.64 4.22
N SER A 112 -10.74 -5.60 4.90
CA SER A 112 -11.17 -6.60 5.87
C SER A 112 -11.58 -7.92 5.20
N ASP A 113 -11.52 -8.04 3.86
CA ASP A 113 -12.20 -9.09 3.09
C ASP A 113 -11.26 -10.09 2.38
N ARG A 114 -10.00 -10.23 2.84
CA ARG A 114 -9.08 -11.30 2.36
C ARG A 114 -8.57 -12.25 3.44
N GLY A 115 -9.26 -12.31 4.57
CA GLY A 115 -9.19 -13.45 5.48
C GLY A 115 -10.29 -14.47 5.15
N SER A 116 -9.92 -15.60 4.52
CA SER A 116 -10.75 -16.82 4.32
C SER A 116 -11.50 -17.00 2.99
N LEU A 117 -10.81 -16.94 1.84
CA LEU A 117 -11.25 -17.61 0.61
C LEU A 117 -10.08 -18.28 -0.15
N GLU A 118 -9.13 -18.88 0.56
CA GLU A 118 -8.18 -19.87 -0.02
C GLU A 118 -8.00 -21.06 0.93
N ALA A 119 -9.09 -21.79 1.19
CA ALA A 119 -9.05 -23.13 1.78
C ALA A 119 -10.35 -23.92 1.52
N SER A 120 -10.84 -23.98 0.27
CA SER A 120 -11.92 -24.92 -0.09
C SER A 120 -12.02 -25.21 -1.59
N ALA A 121 -10.90 -25.46 -2.26
CA ALA A 121 -10.90 -25.92 -3.66
C ALA A 121 -9.97 -27.12 -3.90
N VAL A 122 -9.66 -27.90 -2.85
CA VAL A 122 -8.83 -29.12 -2.97
C VAL A 122 -9.47 -30.39 -2.37
N ASP A 123 -10.75 -30.38 -2.01
CA ASP A 123 -11.40 -31.56 -1.39
C ASP A 123 -12.74 -31.98 -2.00
N GLU A 124 -12.96 -31.74 -3.31
CA GLU A 124 -14.12 -32.30 -4.04
C GLU A 124 -13.72 -33.14 -5.28
N LEU A 125 -12.54 -33.78 -5.27
CA LEU A 125 -12.16 -34.75 -6.31
C LEU A 125 -11.73 -36.14 -5.79
N ASN A 126 -11.84 -36.42 -4.49
CA ASN A 126 -11.47 -37.74 -3.93
C ASN A 126 -12.65 -38.57 -3.39
N HIS A 127 -13.83 -38.48 -4.02
CA HIS A 127 -14.91 -39.45 -3.78
C HIS A 127 -15.51 -40.01 -5.08
N ALA A 128 -14.64 -40.29 -6.05
CA ALA A 128 -14.97 -41.11 -7.21
C ALA A 128 -14.14 -42.38 -7.21
N GLU A 129 -14.21 -43.19 -6.15
CA GLU A 129 -13.83 -44.61 -6.22
C GLU A 129 -14.31 -45.36 -4.96
N ASN A 130 -15.46 -46.04 -5.11
CA ASN A 130 -15.82 -47.34 -4.51
C ASN A 130 -17.33 -47.40 -4.22
N ASN A 131 -18.09 -47.93 -5.16
CA ASN A 131 -18.74 -49.23 -4.97
C ASN A 131 -19.50 -49.64 -6.25
N SER A 132 -18.86 -50.53 -6.99
CA SER A 132 -19.52 -51.47 -7.87
C SER A 132 -20.49 -52.33 -7.05
N ASN A 133 -21.78 -52.35 -7.41
CA ASN A 133 -22.48 -53.58 -7.84
C ASN A 133 -24.01 -53.46 -7.81
N GLU A 134 -24.59 -53.92 -8.93
CA GLU A 134 -25.88 -54.60 -9.12
C GLU A 134 -27.18 -53.96 -8.59
N SER A 135 -28.14 -53.69 -9.50
CA SER A 135 -29.16 -54.70 -9.86
C SER A 135 -30.37 -54.08 -10.57
N ARG A 136 -30.57 -54.56 -11.81
CA ARG A 136 -31.85 -54.84 -12.50
C ARG A 136 -32.90 -53.75 -12.75
N CYS A 137 -33.06 -53.50 -14.05
CA CYS A 137 -34.33 -53.22 -14.74
C CYS A 137 -35.55 -53.91 -14.11
N SER A 138 -36.66 -53.20 -14.04
CA SER A 138 -37.97 -53.76 -14.39
C SER A 138 -38.82 -52.70 -15.09
N LYS A 139 -39.49 -53.15 -16.16
CA LYS A 139 -40.55 -52.46 -16.89
C LYS A 139 -41.81 -52.37 -16.05
#